data_AF-A0A8T6XQP7-F1
#
_entry.id   AF-A0A8T6XQP7-F1
#
_cell.length_a   1.000
_cell.length_b   1.000
_cell.length_c   1.000
_cell.angle_alpha   90.00
_cell.angle_beta   90.00
_cell.angle_gamma   90.00
#
_symmetry.space_group_name_H-M   'P 1'
#
loop_
_entity.id
_entity.type
_entity.pdbx_description
1 polymer ?
#
loop_
_entity_poly.entity_id
_entity_poly.type
_entity_poly.pdbx_seq_one_letter_code
_entity_poly.pdbx_strand_id
1 'polypeptide(L)' 'MDEVTEVYQEMKKKIRTQDLNDMLIPIINENSPPAVRGKEVKINYITQIKSAPPLFAFFGNHP' A
#
# COMPACT_ATOMS: atom_id res chain seq x y z
N MET A 1 -1.18 -20.75 20.72
CA MET A 1 -0.17 -19.73 21.15
C MET A 1 0.71 -19.34 19.97
N ASP A 2 0.95 -20.28 19.06
CA ASP A 2 1.73 -20.08 17.85
C ASP A 2 1.07 -19.04 16.92
N GLU A 3 -0.25 -19.07 16.72
CA GLU A 3 -0.93 -18.13 15.82
C GLU A 3 -0.84 -16.67 16.29
N VAL A 4 -0.95 -16.43 17.60
CA VAL A 4 -0.82 -15.07 18.18
C VAL A 4 0.59 -14.52 17.95
N THR A 5 1.60 -15.38 18.06
CA THR A 5 2.99 -15.01 17.82
C THR A 5 3.23 -14.71 16.35
N GLU A 6 2.69 -15.52 15.45
CA GLU A 6 2.77 -15.30 14.00
C GLU A 6 2.13 -13.97 13.60
N VAL A 7 0.89 -13.70 14.02
CA VAL A 7 0.21 -12.43 13.73
C VAL A 7 1.02 -11.24 14.26
N TYR A 8 1.58 -11.35 15.46
CA TYR A 8 2.40 -10.29 16.04
C TYR A 8 3.69 -10.03 15.23
N GLN A 9 4.33 -11.09 14.73
CA GLN A 9 5.50 -10.95 13.86
C GLN A 9 5.11 -10.33 12.53
N GLU A 10 4.00 -10.75 11.91
CA GLU A 10 3.49 -10.15 10.66
C GLU A 10 3.22 -8.66 10.81
N MET A 11 2.55 -8.25 11.89
CA MET A 11 2.31 -6.83 12.16
C MET A 11 3.62 -6.06 12.22
N LYS A 12 4.67 -6.59 12.84
CA LYS A 12 5.94 -5.86 12.98
C LYS A 12 6.77 -5.75 11.72
N LYS A 13 6.43 -6.47 10.64
CA LYS A 13 7.25 -6.47 9.42
C LYS A 13 7.36 -5.08 8.82
N LYS A 14 8.56 -4.78 8.31
CA LYS A 14 8.84 -3.62 7.47
C LYS A 14 9.06 -4.07 6.05
N ILE A 15 8.17 -3.68 5.15
CA ILE A 15 8.23 -3.99 3.72
C ILE A 15 9.01 -2.87 3.04
N ARG A 16 9.92 -3.23 2.13
CA ARG A 16 10.66 -2.21 1.38
C ARG A 16 9.68 -1.48 0.47
N THR A 17 9.83 -0.17 0.40
CA THR A 17 9.06 0.69 -0.49
C THR A 17 9.10 0.20 -1.93
N GLN A 18 10.27 -0.25 -2.43
CA GLN A 18 10.38 -0.78 -3.79
C GLN A 18 9.45 -1.98 -4.02
N ASP A 19 9.48 -2.98 -3.12
CA ASP A 19 8.62 -4.17 -3.24
C ASP A 19 7.13 -3.79 -3.25
N LEU A 20 6.73 -2.79 -2.45
CA LEU A 20 5.36 -2.27 -2.46
C LEU A 20 4.98 -1.60 -3.79
N ASN A 21 5.90 -0.86 -4.42
CA ASN A 21 5.65 -0.19 -5.68
C ASN A 21 5.64 -1.15 -6.86
N ASP A 22 6.57 -2.12 -6.88
CA ASP A 22 6.63 -3.18 -7.90
C ASP A 22 5.35 -4.04 -7.88
N MET A 23 4.74 -4.22 -6.70
CA MET A 23 3.43 -4.86 -6.55
C MET A 23 2.28 -3.94 -6.96
N LEU A 24 2.30 -2.66 -6.57
CA LEU A 24 1.17 -1.75 -6.75
C LEU A 24 0.94 -1.34 -8.21
N ILE A 25 2.01 -1.03 -8.94
CA ILE A 25 1.92 -0.48 -10.31
C ILE A 25 1.12 -1.41 -11.25
N PRO A 26 1.40 -2.74 -11.30
CA PRO A 26 0.60 -3.66 -12.11
C PRO A 26 -0.88 -3.69 -11.70
N ILE A 27 -1.18 -3.68 -10.40
CA ILE A 27 -2.55 -3.74 -9.87
C ILE A 27 -3.37 -2.54 -10.33
N ILE A 28 -2.78 -1.34 -10.29
CA ILE A 28 -3.44 -0.09 -10.72
C ILE A 28 -3.64 -0.08 -12.24
N ASN A 29 -2.68 -0.61 -12.99
CA ASN A 29 -2.78 -0.69 -14.46
C ASN A 29 -3.89 -1.64 -14.89
N GLU A 30 -4.09 -2.75 -14.17
CA GLU A 30 -5.18 -3.69 -14.42
C GLU A 30 -6.52 -3.14 -13.91
N ASN A 31 -6.52 -2.51 -12.73
CA ASN A 31 -7.70 -1.97 -12.07
C ASN A 31 -7.51 -0.49 -11.78
N SER A 32 -7.78 0.32 -12.80
CA SER A 32 -7.65 1.77 -12.70
C SER A 32 -8.61 2.34 -11.64
N PRO A 33 -8.14 3.24 -10.75
CA PRO A 33 -8.98 3.88 -9.76
C PRO A 33 -10.15 4.63 -10.40
N PRO A 34 -11.34 4.66 -9.76
CA PRO A 34 -12.47 5.40 -10.28
C PRO A 34 -12.16 6.90 -10.33
N ALA A 35 -12.59 7.56 -11.41
CA ALA A 35 -12.46 9.00 -11.53
C ALA A 35 -13.38 9.70 -10.51
N VAL A 36 -12.81 10.58 -9.69
CA VAL A 36 -13.57 11.39 -8.74
C VAL A 36 -13.92 12.72 -9.40
N ARG A 37 -15.21 13.00 -9.57
CA ARG A 37 -15.71 14.25 -10.19
C ARG A 37 -15.11 14.50 -11.59
N GLY A 38 -14.96 13.44 -12.38
CA GLY A 38 -14.41 13.51 -13.74
C GLY A 38 -12.88 13.68 -13.81
N LYS A 39 -12.18 13.66 -12.67
CA LYS A 39 -10.71 13.67 -12.62
C LYS A 39 -10.19 12.27 -12.37
N GLU A 40 -9.30 11.82 -13.26
CA GLU A 40 -8.58 10.57 -13.10
C GLU A 40 -7.67 10.63 -11.87
N VAL A 41 -7.78 9.64 -10.98
CA VAL A 41 -6.90 9.52 -9.80
C VAL A 41 -5.74 8.61 -10.18
N LYS A 42 -4.54 9.18 -10.25
CA LYS A 42 -3.30 8.44 -10.53
C LYS A 42 -2.55 8.24 -9.23
N ILE A 43 -2.44 6.99 -8.78
CA ILE A 43 -1.62 6.61 -7.64
C ILE A 43 -0.32 6.04 -8.20
N ASN A 44 0.81 6.66 -7.88
CA ASN A 44 2.11 6.31 -8.46
C ASN A 44 3.11 5.80 -7.42
N TYR A 45 2.76 5.91 -6.14
CA TYR A 45 3.68 5.60 -5.07
C TYR A 45 2.95 5.12 -3.82
N ILE A 46 3.51 4.10 -3.18
CA ILE A 46 3.10 3.59 -1.88
C ILE A 46 4.31 3.40 -0.97
N THR A 47 4.12 3.66 0.32
CA THR A 47 5.13 3.34 1.33
C THR A 47 4.51 2.96 2.67
N GLN A 48 5.23 2.17 3.46
CA GLN A 48 4.84 1.85 4.83
C GLN A 48 5.36 2.94 5.79
N ILE A 49 4.45 3.60 6.51
CA ILE A 49 4.76 4.69 7.45
C ILE A 49 4.84 4.22 8.91
N LYS A 50 4.15 3.12 9.26
CA LYS A 50 4.25 2.46 10.57
C LYS A 50 4.16 0.95 10.41
N SER A 51 4.80 0.22 11.34
CA SER A 51 4.77 -1.25 11.33
C SER A 51 3.73 -1.81 12.27
N ALA A 52 3.61 -1.39 13.54
CA ALA A 52 2.60 -1.94 14.45
C ALA A 52 1.63 -0.85 14.96
N PRO A 53 0.39 -0.73 14.42
CA PRO A 53 -0.17 -1.51 13.31
C PRO A 53 0.41 -1.10 11.94
N PRO A 54 0.34 -1.98 10.93
CA PRO A 54 0.91 -1.70 9.62
C PRO A 54 0.07 -0.62 8.95
N LEU A 55 0.71 0.51 8.63
CA LEU A 55 0.06 1.66 8.02
C LEU A 55 0.77 2.03 6.73
N PHE A 56 0.01 2.10 5.65
CA PHE A 56 0.50 2.43 4.31
C PHE A 56 -0.08 3.75 3.85
N ALA A 57 0.77 4.57 3.24
CA ALA A 57 0.37 5.83 2.61
C ALA A 57 0.50 5.68 1.09
N PHE A 58 -0.55 6.08 0.39
CA PHE A 58 -0.62 6.12 -1.06
C PHE A 58 -0.51 7.57 -1.52
N PHE A 59 0.27 7.81 -2.56
CA PHE A 59 0.53 9.14 -3.09
C PHE A 59 0.15 9.20 -4.56
N GLY A 60 -0.53 10.27 -4.93
CA GLY A 60 -1.06 10.47 -6.27
C GLY A 60 -1.18 11.94 -6.67
N ASN A 61 -1.79 12.16 -7.83
CA ASN A 61 -2.00 13.49 -8.41
C ASN A 61 -3.02 14.36 -7.66
N HIS A 62 -3.92 13.75 -6.91
CA HIS A 62 -4.92 14.41 -6.08
C HIS A 62 -4.86 13.79 -4.66
N PRO A 63 -4.08 14.38 -3.74
CA PRO A 63 -4.04 13.93 -2.36
C PRO A 63 -5.37 14.19 -1.64
#